data_AF-A0AAX1KGI0-F1
#
_entry.id   AF-A0AAX1KGI0-F1
#
_cell.length_a   1.000
_cell.length_b   1.000
_cell.length_c   1.000
_cell.angle_alpha   90.00
_cell.angle_beta   90.00
_cell.angle_gamma   90.00
#
_symmetry.space_group_name_H-M   'P 1'
#
loop_
_entity.id
_entity.type
_entity.pdbx_description
1 polymer ?
#
loop_
_entity_poly.entity_id
_entity_poly.type
_entity_poly.pdbx_seq_one_letter_code
_entity_poly.pdbx_strand_id
1 'polypeptide(L)' 'MMFSQKQVEFMKSIGLDMDFLRLSDDDYCKIEDTVGDIYTEEAQEHPDEVTEKILICESILDMLSEDDE' A
#
# COMPACT_ATOMS: atom_id res chain seq x y z
N MET A 1 -0.80 14.02 -2.37
CA MET A 1 -0.77 12.72 -3.05
C MET A 1 -2.14 12.28 -3.55
N MET A 2 -2.25 11.45 -4.60
CA MET A 2 -3.51 10.79 -4.96
C MET A 2 -3.25 9.37 -5.50
N PHE A 3 -3.87 8.37 -4.88
CA PHE A 3 -3.75 6.97 -5.32
C PHE A 3 -4.48 6.71 -6.64
N SER A 4 -3.91 5.85 -7.47
CA SER A 4 -4.57 5.33 -8.66
C SER A 4 -5.73 4.41 -8.30
N GLN A 5 -6.67 4.24 -9.25
CA GLN A 5 -7.82 3.33 -9.06
C GLN A 5 -7.38 1.90 -8.72
N LYS A 6 -6.29 1.40 -9.33
CA LYS A 6 -5.76 0.06 -9.07
C LYS A 6 -5.25 -0.08 -7.63
N GLN A 7 -4.53 0.94 -7.12
CA GLN A 7 -4.05 0.97 -5.74
C GLN A 7 -5.22 1.05 -4.75
N VAL A 8 -6.24 1.87 -5.04
CA VAL A 8 -7.46 1.95 -4.20
C VAL A 8 -8.21 0.63 -4.15
N GLU A 9 -8.36 -0.06 -5.29
CA GLU A 9 -9.00 -1.38 -5.34
C GLU A 9 -8.22 -2.43 -4.55
N PHE A 10 -6.89 -2.38 -4.63
CA PHE A 10 -6.03 -3.25 -3.83
C PHE A 10 -6.14 -2.95 -2.33
N MET A 11 -6.03 -1.68 -1.92
CA MET A 11 -6.17 -1.31 -0.51
C MET A 11 -7.54 -1.73 0.07
N LYS A 12 -8.61 -1.58 -0.71
CA LYS A 12 -9.93 -2.08 -0.32
C LYS A 12 -9.99 -3.60 -0.20
N SER A 13 -9.31 -4.33 -1.09
CA SER A 13 -9.31 -5.80 -1.05
C SER A 13 -8.58 -6.37 0.17
N ILE A 14 -7.58 -5.65 0.70
CA ILE A 14 -6.86 -5.98 1.92
C ILE A 14 -7.49 -5.40 3.20
N GLY A 15 -8.69 -4.80 3.11
CA GLY A 15 -9.48 -4.38 4.27
C GLY A 15 -9.38 -2.91 4.66
N LEU A 16 -8.70 -2.07 3.86
CA LEU A 16 -8.67 -0.62 4.07
C LEU A 16 -9.90 0.03 3.41
N ASP A 17 -10.99 0.10 4.17
CA ASP A 17 -12.21 0.81 3.77
C ASP A 17 -12.21 2.24 4.35
N MET A 18 -11.62 3.17 3.59
CA MET A 18 -11.46 4.57 3.96
C MET A 18 -11.75 5.51 2.78
N ASP A 19 -11.98 6.79 3.08
CA ASP A 19 -12.17 7.82 2.05
C ASP A 19 -10.80 8.28 1.50
N PHE A 20 -10.32 7.61 0.45
CA PHE A 20 -9.05 7.92 -0.22
C PHE A 20 -8.98 9.32 -0.85
N LEU A 21 -10.08 10.07 -0.90
CA LEU A 21 -10.08 11.48 -1.32
C LEU A 21 -9.80 12.44 -0.15
N ARG A 22 -9.88 11.96 1.09
CA ARG A 22 -9.81 12.76 2.32
C ARG A 22 -9.12 11.99 3.45
N LEU A 23 -7.87 11.59 3.20
CA LEU A 23 -7.04 10.88 4.17
C LEU A 23 -6.49 11.84 5.22
N SER A 24 -6.53 11.39 6.47
CA SER A 24 -5.79 12.00 7.59
C SER A 24 -4.40 11.38 7.73
N ASP A 25 -3.53 12.02 8.52
CA ASP A 25 -2.19 11.48 8.83
C ASP A 25 -2.28 10.07 9.43
N ASP A 26 -3.25 9.83 10.33
CA ASP A 26 -3.52 8.51 10.90
C ASP A 26 -3.93 7.47 9.83
N ASP A 27 -4.60 7.91 8.75
CA ASP A 27 -4.98 7.01 7.66
C ASP A 27 -3.76 6.67 6.79
N TYR A 28 -2.86 7.63 6.55
CA TYR A 28 -1.61 7.37 5.85
C TYR A 28 -0.74 6.38 6.63
N CYS A 29 -0.59 6.54 7.95
CA CYS A 29 0.11 5.57 8.80
C CYS A 29 -0.52 4.17 8.72
N LYS A 30 -1.86 4.06 8.76
CA LYS A 30 -2.54 2.76 8.62
C LYS A 30 -2.33 2.13 7.26
N ILE A 31 -2.31 2.92 6.19
CA ILE A 31 -2.02 2.42 4.84
C ILE A 31 -0.59 1.89 4.83
N GLU A 32 0.38 2.66 5.31
CA GLU A 32 1.79 2.25 5.37
C GLU A 32 1.98 0.94 6.13
N ASP A 33 1.44 0.86 7.36
CA ASP A 33 1.52 -0.33 8.21
C ASP A 33 0.91 -1.56 7.51
N THR A 34 -0.32 -1.42 7.01
CA THR A 34 -1.06 -2.57 6.44
C THR A 34 -0.45 -3.02 5.12
N VAL A 35 -0.04 -2.09 4.25
CA VAL A 35 0.57 -2.43 2.95
C VAL A 35 1.97 -2.99 3.16
N GLY A 36 2.72 -2.48 4.14
CA GLY A 36 4.04 -3.00 4.53
C GLY A 36 3.98 -4.41 5.10
N ASP A 37 2.98 -4.72 5.93
CA ASP A 37 2.73 -6.08 6.42
C ASP A 37 2.45 -7.04 5.25
N ILE A 38 1.56 -6.65 4.34
CA ILE A 38 1.20 -7.48 3.17
C ILE A 38 2.39 -7.66 2.22
N TYR A 39 3.21 -6.62 2.02
CA TYR A 39 4.45 -6.72 1.25
C TYR A 39 5.40 -7.75 1.86
N THR A 40 5.60 -7.67 3.18
CA THR A 40 6.52 -8.52 3.90
C THR A 40 6.07 -9.98 3.89
N GLU A 41 4.77 -10.23 4.10
CA GLU A 41 4.18 -11.57 4.02
C GLU A 41 4.38 -12.17 2.62
N GLU A 42 4.02 -11.43 1.57
CA GLU A 42 4.14 -11.90 0.19
C GLU A 42 5.60 -12.16 -0.20
N ALA A 43 6.53 -11.28 0.18
CA ALA A 43 7.96 -11.45 -0.08
C ALA A 43 8.56 -12.65 0.68
N GLN A 44 7.99 -13.03 1.84
CA GLN A 44 8.40 -14.23 2.56
C GLN A 44 7.84 -15.51 1.94
N GLU A 45 6.60 -15.48 1.46
CA GLU A 45 5.98 -16.60 0.75
C GLU A 45 6.62 -16.84 -0.62
N HIS A 46 7.07 -15.76 -1.29
CA HIS A 46 7.60 -15.75 -2.64
C HIS A 46 9.00 -15.08 -2.73
N PRO A 47 10.04 -15.62 -2.06
CA PRO A 47 11.32 -14.94 -1.88
C PRO A 47 12.13 -14.72 -3.17
N ASP A 48 11.86 -15.51 -4.22
CA ASP A 48 12.56 -15.45 -5.51
C ASP A 48 11.66 -14.90 -6.64
N GLU A 49 10.44 -14.44 -6.34
CA GLU A 49 9.48 -13.95 -7.33
C GLU A 49 9.08 -12.50 -7.04
N VAL A 50 8.94 -11.72 -8.11
CA VAL A 50 8.35 -10.38 -8.03
C VAL A 50 6.90 -10.50 -8.47
N THR A 51 6.00 -10.71 -7.50
CA THR A 51 4.57 -10.90 -7.78
C THR A 51 3.90 -9.56 -8.09
N GLU A 52 2.72 -9.59 -8.72
CA GLU A 52 1.93 -8.37 -8.95
C GLU A 52 1.56 -7.66 -7.63
N LYS A 53 1.45 -8.43 -6.54
CA LYS A 53 1.13 -7.93 -5.20
C LYS A 53 2.33 -7.19 -4.58
N ILE A 54 3.54 -7.72 -4.75
CA ILE A 54 4.79 -7.03 -4.38
C ILE A 54 4.86 -5.68 -5.09
N LEU A 55 4.69 -5.68 -6.42
CA LEU A 55 4.79 -4.46 -7.23
C LEU A 55 3.75 -3.39 -6.86
N ILE A 56 2.50 -3.79 -6.55
CA ILE A 56 1.49 -2.81 -6.15
C ILE A 56 1.74 -2.29 -4.75
N CYS A 57 2.21 -3.11 -3.81
CA CYS A 57 2.61 -2.66 -2.48
C CYS A 57 3.77 -1.66 -2.55
N GLU A 58 4.85 -2.00 -3.29
CA GLU A 58 5.98 -1.08 -3.50
C GLU A 58 5.50 0.25 -4.09
N SER A 59 4.64 0.21 -5.12
CA SER A 59 4.11 1.44 -5.72
C SER A 59 3.30 2.31 -4.76
N ILE A 60 2.75 1.75 -3.69
CA ILE A 60 2.00 2.49 -2.66
C ILE A 60 2.98 3.06 -1.63
N LEU A 61 3.89 2.21 -1.13
CA LEU A 61 4.88 2.58 -0.12
C LEU A 61 5.86 3.64 -0.63
N ASP A 62 6.30 3.53 -1.89
CA ASP A 62 7.15 4.53 -2.54
C ASP A 62 6.48 5.90 -2.51
N MET A 63 5.19 5.97 -2.83
CA MET A 63 4.47 7.24 -2.77
C MET A 63 4.46 7.79 -1.34
N LEU A 64 4.15 6.97 -0.34
CA LEU A 64 4.14 7.42 1.06
C LEU A 64 5.49 7.97 1.53
N SER A 65 6.59 7.39 1.02
CA SER A 65 7.95 7.84 1.35
C SER A 65 8.38 9.14 0.65
N GLU A 66 7.75 9.51 -0.48
CA GLU A 66 8.05 10.76 -1.20
C GLU A 66 7.43 12.02 -0.56
N ASP A 67 6.50 11.87 0.39
CA ASP A 67 5.92 12.99 1.15
C ASP A 67 6.74 13.36 2.41
N ASP A 68 7.85 12.66 2.70
CA ASP A 68 8.73 12.87 3.86
C ASP A 68 9.93 13.84 3.59
N GLU A 69 10.03 14.44 2.38
CA GLU A 69 11.03 15.48 2.00
C GLU A 69 10.50 16.92 1.94
#